data_AF-A0A1F9RB05-F1
#
_entry.id   AF-A0A1F9RB05-F1
#
_cell.length_a   1.000
_cell.length_b   1.000
_cell.length_c   1.000
_cell.angle_alpha   90.00
_cell.angle_beta   90.00
_cell.angle_gamma   90.00
#
_symmetry.space_group_name_H-M   'P 1'
#
loop_
_entity.id
_entity.type
_entity.pdbx_description
1 polymer ?
#
loop_
_entity_poly.entity_id
_entity_poly.type
_entity_poly.pdbx_seq_one_letter_code
_entity_poly.pdbx_strand_id
1 'polypeptide(L)'
;MKRKTGTIFSWLVGLILAVMLQNSFAADKTVEFTSVDEGGVISIYPDAFPVERAIKGKVNGFSKAEIVEQGLTVEVLVLDVLHGPIPIEKNGKWKIKVTLKDADLVLKAIVKDKTGKELAATSIKAKASGEF
;
A
#
# COMPACT_ATOMS: atom_id res chain seq x y z
N MET A 1 5.67 55.51 14.21
CA MET A 1 6.78 55.15 15.14
C MET A 1 6.41 53.82 15.82
N LYS A 2 7.37 52.89 16.02
CA LYS A 2 7.42 51.68 16.92
C LYS A 2 6.14 51.35 17.76
N ARG A 3 5.70 50.12 18.08
CA ARG A 3 6.18 48.70 18.09
C ARG A 3 4.98 47.81 18.56
N LYS A 4 4.89 46.46 18.58
CA LYS A 4 5.63 45.28 18.06
C LYS A 4 4.68 44.04 18.15
N THR A 5 4.83 43.02 17.28
CA THR A 5 4.48 41.57 17.48
C THR A 5 3.06 41.06 17.75
N GLY A 6 2.67 40.04 16.98
CA GLY A 6 1.65 39.04 17.32
C GLY A 6 1.80 37.81 16.42
N THR A 7 2.71 36.89 16.77
CA THR A 7 3.03 35.68 15.99
C THR A 7 1.80 34.77 15.91
N ILE A 8 1.38 34.38 14.70
CA ILE A 8 0.38 33.32 14.49
C ILE A 8 1.07 32.12 13.86
N PHE A 9 0.70 30.94 14.36
CA PHE A 9 1.43 29.69 14.17
C PHE A 9 1.48 29.22 12.72
N SER A 10 2.64 28.69 12.35
CA SER A 10 2.76 27.68 11.28
C SER A 10 1.89 26.48 11.63
N TRP A 11 1.19 25.93 10.63
CA TRP A 11 1.05 24.48 10.47
C TRP A 11 0.90 24.18 8.98
N LEU A 12 1.95 23.59 8.38
CA LEU A 12 1.85 22.98 7.06
C LEU A 12 0.88 21.80 7.16
N VAL A 13 -0.29 21.90 6.55
CA VAL A 13 -1.02 20.70 6.12
C VAL A 13 -0.49 20.34 4.75
N GLY A 14 0.60 19.56 4.73
CA GLY A 14 1.13 18.96 3.52
C GLY A 14 0.10 17.97 2.97
N LEU A 15 -0.67 18.41 1.98
CA LEU A 15 -1.59 17.55 1.24
C LEU A 15 -0.76 16.55 0.42
N ILE A 16 -0.40 15.40 1.01
CA ILE A 16 0.20 14.29 0.28
C ILE A 16 -0.88 13.72 -0.63
N LEU A 17 -0.97 14.30 -1.82
CA LEU A 17 -1.84 13.84 -2.89
C LEU A 17 -1.24 12.54 -3.46
N ALA A 18 -1.56 11.42 -2.81
CA ALA A 18 -1.29 10.10 -3.35
C ALA A 18 -2.03 9.98 -4.69
N VAL A 19 -1.28 10.07 -5.79
CA VAL A 19 -1.80 9.90 -7.16
C VAL A 19 -2.19 8.44 -7.34
N MET A 20 -3.41 8.10 -6.91
CA MET A 20 -4.07 6.85 -7.24
C MET A 20 -4.28 6.82 -8.76
N LEU A 21 -3.52 5.99 -9.46
CA LEU A 21 -3.82 5.63 -10.84
C LEU A 21 -5.20 4.97 -10.85
N GLN A 22 -6.20 5.68 -11.40
CA GLN A 22 -7.59 5.24 -11.44
C GLN A 22 -7.77 4.12 -12.48
N ASN A 23 -7.49 2.88 -12.07
CA ASN A 23 -8.15 1.73 -12.70
C ASN A 23 -9.63 1.73 -12.31
N SER A 24 -10.51 1.53 -13.29
CA SER A 24 -11.97 1.61 -13.15
C SER A 24 -12.58 0.42 -12.39
N PHE A 25 -12.28 0.33 -11.10
CA PHE A 25 -12.96 -0.57 -10.17
C PHE A 25 -14.31 0.00 -9.73
N ALA A 26 -15.13 -0.81 -9.06
CA ALA A 26 -16.31 -0.28 -8.39
C ALA A 26 -15.87 0.79 -7.37
N ALA A 27 -16.45 2.00 -7.42
CA ALA A 27 -15.87 3.19 -6.79
C ALA A 27 -15.79 3.13 -5.26
N ASP A 28 -16.46 2.16 -4.64
CA ASP A 28 -16.47 1.84 -3.21
C ASP A 28 -15.39 0.82 -2.79
N LYS A 29 -14.83 0.06 -3.74
CA LYS A 29 -13.92 -1.07 -3.48
C LYS A 29 -12.46 -0.68 -3.63
N THR A 30 -11.74 -0.63 -2.51
CA THR A 30 -10.33 -0.26 -2.47
C THR A 30 -9.46 -1.37 -1.86
N VAL A 31 -8.16 -1.30 -2.18
CA VAL A 31 -7.10 -2.04 -1.49
C VAL A 31 -6.02 -1.03 -1.10
N GLU A 32 -5.48 -1.18 0.10
CA GLU A 32 -4.52 -0.27 0.72
C GLU A 32 -3.40 -1.06 1.38
N PHE A 33 -2.18 -0.52 1.38
CA PHE A 33 -1.07 -1.05 2.17
C PHE A 33 -1.09 -0.44 3.58
N THR A 34 -0.80 -1.24 4.61
CA THR A 34 -0.88 -0.85 6.05
C THR A 34 0.42 -1.17 6.82
N SER A 35 1.49 -1.55 6.12
CA SER A 35 2.88 -1.59 6.64
C SER A 35 3.73 -0.69 5.77
N VAL A 36 3.62 0.59 6.04
CA VAL A 36 4.23 1.64 5.24
C VAL A 36 4.54 2.74 6.24
N ASP A 37 5.78 3.21 6.26
CA ASP A 37 6.20 4.23 7.22
C ASP A 37 5.46 5.55 6.93
N GLU A 38 5.54 6.52 7.86
CA GLU A 38 4.73 7.73 7.84
C GLU A 38 4.68 8.39 6.45
N GLY A 39 3.47 8.49 5.88
CA GLY A 39 3.24 9.08 4.55
C GLY A 39 3.11 8.10 3.38
N GLY A 40 3.18 6.78 3.60
CA GLY A 40 2.86 5.81 2.54
C GLY A 40 4.05 5.43 1.63
N VAL A 41 5.28 5.56 2.15
CA VAL A 41 6.52 4.98 1.58
C VAL A 41 7.00 3.82 2.47
N ILE A 42 7.28 2.64 1.89
CA ILE A 42 7.99 1.59 2.66
C ILE A 42 9.47 1.97 2.67
N SER A 43 10.00 2.24 3.85
CA SER A 43 11.43 2.50 4.07
C SER A 43 12.20 1.19 3.98
N ILE A 44 13.06 1.07 2.98
CA ILE A 44 14.02 -0.02 2.89
C ILE A 44 15.40 0.54 3.21
N TYR A 45 16.16 -0.11 4.08
CA TYR A 45 17.53 0.29 4.39
C TYR A 45 18.47 -0.36 3.36
N PRO A 46 19.28 0.42 2.62
CA PRO A 46 19.90 -0.03 1.37
C PRO A 46 21.11 -0.97 1.54
N ASP A 47 21.63 -1.09 2.74
CA ASP A 47 22.80 -1.88 3.13
C ASP A 47 22.49 -3.38 3.38
N ALA A 48 21.23 -3.81 3.23
CA ALA A 48 20.77 -5.14 3.61
C ALA A 48 20.15 -5.99 2.48
N PHE A 49 20.41 -5.70 1.21
CA PHE A 49 19.85 -6.49 0.09
C PHE A 49 20.56 -7.83 -0.15
N PRO A 50 19.83 -8.94 -0.39
CA PRO A 50 18.37 -9.05 -0.42
C PRO A 50 17.74 -9.13 0.98
N VAL A 51 16.61 -8.42 1.18
CA VAL A 51 15.95 -8.33 2.49
C VAL A 51 14.54 -8.93 2.47
N GLU A 52 14.21 -9.78 3.45
CA GLU A 52 12.83 -10.22 3.65
C GLU A 52 12.01 -9.10 4.34
N ARG A 53 10.87 -8.73 3.74
CA ARG A 53 9.92 -7.77 4.31
C ARG A 53 8.51 -8.35 4.34
N ALA A 54 7.83 -8.11 5.46
CA ALA A 54 6.43 -8.45 5.63
C ALA A 54 5.55 -7.29 5.15
N ILE A 55 5.00 -7.42 3.94
CA ILE A 55 3.99 -6.51 3.41
C ILE A 55 2.63 -6.93 3.98
N LYS A 56 1.87 -5.97 4.50
CA LYS A 56 0.46 -6.17 4.90
C LYS A 56 -0.39 -5.02 4.37
N GLY A 57 -1.66 -5.31 4.19
CA GLY A 57 -2.65 -4.33 3.78
C GLY A 57 -4.06 -4.71 4.21
N LYS A 58 -5.02 -3.96 3.69
CA LYS A 58 -6.44 -4.16 3.91
C LYS A 58 -7.21 -3.90 2.62
N VAL A 59 -8.36 -4.55 2.46
CA VAL A 59 -9.39 -4.18 1.49
C VAL A 59 -10.56 -3.49 2.19
N ASN A 60 -11.15 -2.50 1.52
CA ASN A 60 -12.36 -1.80 1.93
C ASN A 60 -13.43 -1.91 0.83
N GLY A 61 -14.71 -1.70 1.16
CA GLY A 61 -15.82 -1.91 0.23
C GLY A 61 -16.23 -3.37 0.00
N PHE A 62 -15.60 -4.33 0.69
CA PHE A 62 -15.98 -5.75 0.64
C PHE A 62 -16.57 -6.19 1.97
N SER A 63 -17.76 -6.76 1.93
CA SER A 63 -18.35 -7.42 3.10
C SER A 63 -17.64 -8.75 3.41
N LYS A 64 -17.76 -9.19 4.67
CA LYS A 64 -17.27 -10.50 5.12
C LYS A 64 -17.87 -11.67 4.33
N ALA A 65 -19.10 -11.53 3.86
CA ALA A 65 -19.76 -12.54 3.03
C ALA A 65 -19.11 -12.60 1.64
N GLU A 66 -18.97 -11.46 0.95
CA GLU A 66 -18.30 -11.38 -0.35
C GLU A 66 -16.86 -11.93 -0.32
N ILE A 67 -16.06 -11.58 0.70
CA ILE A 67 -14.69 -12.09 0.87
C ILE A 67 -14.66 -13.64 0.82
N VAL A 68 -15.62 -14.29 1.47
CA VAL A 68 -15.70 -15.75 1.55
C VAL A 68 -16.35 -16.37 0.31
N GLU A 69 -17.47 -15.84 -0.15
CA GLU A 69 -18.27 -16.39 -1.25
C GLU A 69 -17.60 -16.21 -2.62
N GLN A 70 -16.95 -15.07 -2.83
CA GLN A 70 -16.16 -14.77 -4.02
C GLN A 70 -14.74 -15.32 -3.92
N GLY A 71 -14.32 -15.83 -2.74
CA GLY A 71 -13.00 -16.41 -2.51
C GLY A 71 -11.87 -15.42 -2.76
N LEU A 72 -11.97 -14.22 -2.17
CA LEU A 72 -11.10 -13.11 -2.53
C LEU A 72 -9.66 -13.33 -2.10
N THR A 73 -8.75 -13.02 -3.02
CA THR A 73 -7.30 -13.14 -2.83
C THR A 73 -6.60 -11.84 -3.21
N VAL A 74 -5.39 -11.64 -2.69
CA VAL A 74 -4.45 -10.60 -3.12
C VAL A 74 -3.25 -11.23 -3.80
N GLU A 75 -2.84 -10.65 -4.91
CA GLU A 75 -1.51 -10.84 -5.49
C GLU A 75 -0.71 -9.54 -5.30
N VAL A 76 0.59 -9.65 -5.02
CA VAL A 76 1.51 -8.51 -4.89
C VAL A 76 2.60 -8.63 -5.95
N LEU A 77 2.65 -7.68 -6.88
CA LEU A 77 3.73 -7.55 -7.86
C LEU A 77 4.87 -6.72 -7.25
N VAL A 78 6.09 -7.22 -7.37
CA VAL A 78 7.34 -6.57 -6.90
C VAL A 78 8.36 -6.65 -8.04
N LEU A 79 8.67 -5.53 -8.71
CA LEU A 79 9.57 -5.51 -9.89
C LEU A 79 9.25 -6.63 -10.90
N ASP A 80 7.98 -6.67 -11.32
CA ASP A 80 7.40 -7.68 -12.24
C ASP A 80 7.38 -9.14 -11.73
N VAL A 81 7.88 -9.43 -10.53
CA VAL A 81 7.71 -10.73 -9.87
C VAL A 81 6.37 -10.77 -9.13
N LEU A 82 5.52 -11.74 -9.47
CA LEU A 82 4.23 -11.94 -8.83
C LEU A 82 4.34 -12.79 -7.57
N HIS A 83 3.79 -12.31 -6.46
CA HIS A 83 3.74 -13.01 -5.18
C HIS A 83 2.28 -13.21 -4.73
N GLY A 84 1.85 -14.47 -4.64
CA GLY A 84 0.47 -14.85 -4.30
C GLY A 84 -0.01 -16.07 -5.10
N PRO A 85 -1.33 -16.36 -5.11
CA PRO A 85 -2.39 -15.62 -4.43
C PRO A 85 -2.39 -15.80 -2.91
N ILE A 86 -2.75 -14.75 -2.18
CA ILE A 86 -2.86 -14.71 -0.71
C ILE A 86 -4.34 -14.64 -0.34
N PRO A 87 -4.88 -15.53 0.51
CA PRO A 87 -6.27 -15.41 0.95
C PRO A 87 -6.48 -14.14 1.80
N ILE A 88 -7.56 -13.41 1.56
CA ILE A 88 -7.96 -12.27 2.38
C ILE A 88 -8.69 -12.78 3.64
N GLU A 89 -8.29 -12.29 4.81
CA GLU A 89 -8.97 -12.60 6.06
C GLU A 89 -10.42 -12.06 6.07
N LYS A 90 -11.31 -12.68 6.85
CA LYS A 90 -12.71 -12.26 7.05
C LYS A 90 -12.91 -10.82 7.58
N ASN A 91 -11.83 -10.13 7.94
CA ASN A 91 -11.77 -8.74 8.41
C ASN A 91 -11.19 -7.76 7.34
N GLY A 92 -10.95 -8.25 6.11
CA GLY A 92 -10.36 -7.52 4.99
C GLY A 92 -8.83 -7.44 4.99
N LYS A 93 -8.13 -7.98 5.99
CA LYS A 93 -6.66 -7.90 6.08
C LYS A 93 -5.98 -8.98 5.24
N TRP A 94 -4.78 -8.68 4.79
CA TRP A 94 -3.89 -9.61 4.11
C TRP A 94 -2.43 -9.32 4.47
N LYS A 95 -1.57 -10.34 4.38
CA LYS A 95 -0.14 -10.24 4.69
C LYS A 95 0.66 -11.25 3.86
N ILE A 96 1.82 -10.83 3.35
CA ILE A 96 2.78 -11.68 2.67
C ILE A 96 4.21 -11.30 3.07
N LYS A 97 5.12 -12.28 3.01
CA LYS A 97 6.56 -12.05 3.05
C LYS A 97 7.09 -12.01 1.60
N VAL A 98 7.84 -10.97 1.26
CA VAL A 98 8.54 -10.87 -0.02
C VAL A 98 10.02 -10.62 0.20
N THR A 99 10.86 -11.11 -0.70
CA THR A 99 12.28 -10.76 -0.74
C THR A 99 12.47 -9.56 -1.65
N LEU A 100 12.74 -8.40 -1.07
CA LEU A 100 13.10 -7.21 -1.83
C LEU A 100 14.57 -7.31 -2.23
N LYS A 101 14.89 -6.97 -3.48
CA LYS A 101 16.23 -7.04 -4.07
C LYS A 101 16.79 -5.68 -4.50
N ASP A 102 15.96 -4.64 -4.41
CA ASP A 102 16.27 -3.27 -4.83
C ASP A 102 15.70 -2.30 -3.80
N ALA A 103 16.29 -1.12 -3.72
CA ALA A 103 15.93 -0.05 -2.81
C ALA A 103 14.79 0.82 -3.35
N ASP A 104 14.73 1.04 -4.66
CA ASP A 104 13.67 1.80 -5.32
C ASP A 104 12.80 0.85 -6.16
N LEU A 105 11.60 0.56 -5.66
CA LEU A 105 10.69 -0.38 -6.33
C LEU A 105 9.22 0.02 -6.23
N VAL A 106 8.43 -0.46 -7.19
CA VAL A 106 6.98 -0.33 -7.18
C VAL A 106 6.37 -1.63 -6.66
N LEU A 107 5.52 -1.50 -5.64
CA LEU A 107 4.67 -2.57 -5.15
C LEU A 107 3.26 -2.35 -5.70
N LYS A 108 2.69 -3.33 -6.40
CA LYS A 108 1.29 -3.31 -6.84
C LYS A 108 0.52 -4.43 -6.16
N ALA A 109 -0.49 -4.10 -5.36
CA ALA A 109 -1.42 -5.08 -4.81
C ALA A 109 -2.66 -5.16 -5.70
N ILE A 110 -3.10 -6.37 -6.03
CA ILE A 110 -4.25 -6.66 -6.90
C ILE A 110 -5.17 -7.61 -6.17
N VAL A 111 -6.42 -7.23 -5.96
CA VAL A 111 -7.48 -8.07 -5.41
C VAL A 111 -8.16 -8.81 -6.56
N LYS A 112 -8.25 -10.13 -6.45
CA LYS A 112 -8.95 -10.99 -7.41
C LYS A 112 -10.00 -11.86 -6.73
N ASP A 113 -11.07 -12.17 -7.45
CA ASP A 113 -11.99 -13.24 -7.07
C ASP A 113 -11.49 -14.63 -7.51
N LYS A 114 -12.23 -15.67 -7.10
CA LYS A 114 -11.99 -17.08 -7.46
C LYS A 114 -12.04 -17.39 -8.95
N THR A 115 -12.50 -16.46 -9.81
CA THR A 115 -12.46 -16.58 -11.27
C THR A 115 -11.22 -15.92 -11.88
N GLY A 116 -10.40 -15.25 -11.06
CA GLY A 116 -9.22 -14.49 -11.47
C GLY A 116 -9.51 -13.05 -11.90
N LYS A 117 -10.77 -12.58 -11.79
CA LYS A 117 -11.17 -11.23 -12.16
C LYS A 117 -10.61 -10.21 -11.15
N GLU A 118 -9.92 -9.19 -11.65
CA GLU A 118 -9.46 -8.07 -10.81
C GLU A 118 -10.66 -7.23 -10.33
N LEU A 119 -10.74 -7.00 -9.01
CA LEU A 119 -11.82 -6.25 -8.36
C LEU A 119 -11.37 -4.94 -7.72
N ALA A 120 -10.09 -4.85 -7.34
CA ALA A 120 -9.44 -3.64 -6.86
C ALA A 120 -7.93 -3.76 -7.07
N ALA A 121 -7.21 -2.65 -7.25
CA ALA A 121 -5.75 -2.63 -7.26
C ALA A 121 -5.24 -1.29 -6.74
N THR A 122 -4.03 -1.30 -6.17
CA THR A 122 -3.31 -0.09 -5.76
C THR A 122 -1.82 -0.28 -5.98
N SER A 123 -1.07 0.81 -6.04
CA SER A 123 0.39 0.77 -6.16
C SER A 123 1.06 1.82 -5.29
N ILE A 124 2.13 1.45 -4.60
CA ILE A 124 2.99 2.35 -3.84
C ILE A 124 4.43 2.25 -4.32
N LYS A 125 5.19 3.34 -4.16
CA LYS A 125 6.65 3.33 -4.34
C LYS A 125 7.27 3.05 -2.97
N ALA A 126 7.99 1.94 -2.86
CA ALA A 126 8.96 1.77 -1.79
C ALA A 126 10.26 2.48 -2.23
N LYS A 127 10.97 3.06 -1.26
CA LYS A 127 12.23 3.76 -1.50
C LYS A 127 13.26 3.37 -0.45
N ALA A 128 14.52 3.58 -0.81
CA ALA A 128 15.58 3.64 0.18
C ALA A 128 15.27 4.77 1.18
N SER A 129 15.16 4.45 2.48
CA SER A 129 15.24 5.48 3.52
C SER A 129 16.67 5.50 4.05
N GLY A 130 17.44 6.45 3.55
CA GLY A 130 18.76 6.76 4.04
C GLY A 130 18.74 8.06 4.83
N GLU A 131 18.42 7.97 6.12
CA GLU A 131 18.91 8.95 7.09
C GLU A 131 20.12 8.33 7.80
N PHE A 132 21.28 9.00 7.63
CA PHE A 132 22.51 8.81 8.41
C PHE A 132 22.66 9.99 9.37
#